data_AF-A0A2A5M8N9-F1
#
_entry.id   AF-A0A2A5M8N9-F1
#
_cell.length_a   1.000
_cell.length_b   1.000
_cell.length_c   1.000
_cell.angle_alpha   90.00
_cell.angle_beta   90.00
_cell.angle_gamma   90.00
#
_symmetry.space_group_name_H-M   'P 1'
#
loop_
_entity.id
_entity.type
_entity.pdbx_description
1 polymer ?
#
loop_
_entity_poly.entity_id
_entity_poly.type
_entity_poly.pdbx_seq_one_letter_code
_entity_poly.pdbx_strand_id
1 'polypeptide(L)'
;KQNEFLLKAYYKVYQSIKHCRDFNDKFIKSYDKIKNSFIVLQNSQENETLIKEIIKDIDKIKTQIDELYNTQKDLIQILGPLLTQFELNLARIYVLNPKTKEDVFNKNILWIKEHLEFMELVYGHIKAQESALIKNILPLEEKLKERKLDKWMERV
;
A
#
# COMPACT_ATOMS: atom_id res chain seq x y z
N LYS A 1 -4.69 35.91 -6.25
CA LYS A 1 -5.67 34.86 -5.84
C LYS A 1 -5.71 33.65 -6.80
N GLN A 2 -5.99 33.79 -8.11
CA GLN A 2 -6.04 32.63 -9.02
C GLN A 2 -4.69 31.91 -9.23
N ASN A 3 -3.59 32.65 -9.41
CA ASN A 3 -2.25 32.04 -9.57
C ASN A 3 -1.81 31.26 -8.33
N GLU A 4 -2.18 31.74 -7.15
CA GLU A 4 -1.92 31.08 -5.88
C GLU A 4 -2.68 29.75 -5.77
N PHE A 5 -3.95 29.72 -6.19
CA PHE A 5 -4.71 28.47 -6.23
C PHE A 5 -4.14 27.47 -7.23
N LEU A 6 -3.68 27.94 -8.40
CA LEU A 6 -3.03 27.07 -9.39
C LEU A 6 -1.76 26.44 -8.85
N LEU A 7 -0.87 27.23 -8.23
CA LEU A 7 0.35 26.73 -7.59
C LEU A 7 0.03 25.75 -6.46
N LYS A 8 -0.95 26.08 -5.59
CA LYS A 8 -1.39 25.17 -4.51
C LYS A 8 -1.91 23.84 -5.05
N ALA A 9 -2.66 23.84 -6.16
CA ALA A 9 -3.12 22.61 -6.79
C ALA A 9 -1.96 21.78 -7.33
N TYR A 10 -1.02 22.43 -8.05
CA TYR A 10 0.19 21.79 -8.56
C TYR A 10 1.02 21.13 -7.43
N TYR A 11 1.33 21.86 -6.36
CA TYR A 11 2.12 21.32 -5.26
C TYR A 11 1.43 20.15 -4.55
N LYS A 12 0.10 20.19 -4.40
CA LYS A 12 -0.65 19.05 -3.82
C LYS A 12 -0.55 17.80 -4.69
N VAL A 13 -0.71 17.93 -6.01
CA VAL A 13 -0.59 16.80 -6.95
C VAL A 13 0.84 16.26 -6.93
N TYR A 14 1.83 17.14 -7.02
CA TYR A 14 3.24 16.78 -6.94
C TYR A 14 3.59 16.03 -5.64
N GLN A 15 3.15 16.55 -4.49
CA GLN A 15 3.37 15.92 -3.20
C GLN A 15 2.72 14.52 -3.13
N SER A 16 1.52 14.36 -3.67
CA SER A 16 0.83 13.07 -3.69
C SER A 16 1.56 12.04 -4.58
N ILE A 17 2.14 12.46 -5.70
CA ILE A 17 3.03 11.60 -6.52
C ILE A 17 4.22 11.14 -5.69
N LYS A 18 4.85 12.06 -4.96
CA LYS A 18 5.99 11.72 -4.08
C LYS A 18 5.58 10.73 -2.99
N HIS A 19 4.43 10.94 -2.33
CA HIS A 19 3.91 9.99 -1.34
C HIS A 19 3.74 8.59 -1.94
N CYS A 20 3.16 8.48 -3.14
CA CYS A 20 2.98 7.19 -3.82
C CYS A 20 4.33 6.47 -4.05
N ARG A 21 5.35 7.18 -4.54
CA ARG A 21 6.69 6.64 -4.80
C ARG A 21 7.38 6.21 -3.52
N ASP A 22 7.44 7.11 -2.54
CA ASP A 22 8.11 6.88 -1.26
C ASP A 22 7.51 5.68 -0.52
N PHE A 23 6.19 5.50 -0.61
CA PHE A 23 5.49 4.33 -0.07
C PHE A 23 5.84 3.06 -0.85
N ASN A 24 5.64 3.06 -2.18
CA ASN A 24 5.84 1.88 -3.02
C ASN A 24 7.26 1.32 -2.95
N ASP A 25 8.28 2.18 -2.92
CA ASP A 25 9.70 1.76 -2.87
C ASP A 25 10.05 0.94 -1.62
N LYS A 26 9.40 1.25 -0.50
CA LYS A 26 9.56 0.51 0.77
C LYS A 26 8.64 -0.71 0.82
N PHE A 27 7.41 -0.52 0.35
CA PHE A 27 6.36 -1.52 0.40
C PHE A 27 6.70 -2.75 -0.46
N ILE A 28 7.12 -2.54 -1.72
CA ILE A 28 7.37 -3.64 -2.67
C ILE A 28 8.45 -4.60 -2.18
N LYS A 29 9.52 -4.07 -1.57
CA LYS A 29 10.62 -4.88 -1.01
C LYS A 29 10.14 -5.79 0.12
N SER A 30 9.25 -5.26 0.96
CA SER A 30 8.69 -5.99 2.10
C SER A 30 7.67 -7.04 1.62
N TYR A 31 6.82 -6.66 0.67
CA TYR A 31 5.85 -7.56 0.04
C TYR A 31 6.54 -8.73 -0.68
N ASP A 32 7.54 -8.46 -1.54
CA ASP A 32 8.26 -9.50 -2.28
C ASP A 32 8.97 -10.48 -1.34
N LYS A 33 9.53 -9.98 -0.23
CA LYS A 33 10.14 -10.82 0.79
C LYS A 33 9.11 -11.79 1.38
N ILE A 34 7.94 -11.30 1.79
CA ILE A 34 6.88 -12.13 2.38
C ILE A 34 6.35 -13.12 1.36
N LYS A 35 6.13 -12.68 0.11
CA LYS A 35 5.66 -13.52 -1.00
C LYS A 35 6.62 -14.68 -1.26
N ASN A 36 7.92 -14.40 -1.33
CA ASN A 36 8.94 -15.42 -1.53
C ASN A 36 9.02 -16.39 -0.34
N SER A 37 9.00 -15.89 0.89
CA SER A 37 8.94 -16.74 2.10
C SER A 37 7.70 -17.63 2.10
N PHE A 38 6.55 -17.12 1.63
CA PHE A 38 5.32 -17.88 1.53
C PHE A 38 5.38 -18.98 0.45
N ILE A 39 6.01 -18.72 -0.70
CA ILE A 39 6.26 -19.76 -1.71
C ILE A 39 7.12 -20.88 -1.13
N VAL A 40 8.15 -20.55 -0.36
CA VAL A 40 8.97 -21.56 0.34
C VAL A 40 8.12 -22.35 1.35
N LEU A 41 7.27 -21.66 2.12
CA LEU A 41 6.37 -22.29 3.09
C LEU A 41 5.43 -23.31 2.43
N GLN A 42 4.86 -22.98 1.26
CA GLN A 42 3.96 -23.87 0.52
C GLN A 42 4.64 -25.16 0.02
N ASN A 43 5.95 -25.10 -0.22
CA ASN A 43 6.74 -26.25 -0.67
C ASN A 43 7.39 -27.02 0.49
N SER A 44 7.21 -26.56 1.73
CA SER A 44 7.76 -27.16 2.94
C SER A 44 6.66 -27.84 3.77
N GLN A 45 6.98 -28.99 4.36
CA GLN A 45 6.10 -29.62 5.36
C GLN A 45 6.08 -28.76 6.63
N GLU A 46 4.90 -28.60 7.26
CA GLU A 46 4.60 -27.82 8.48
C GLU A 46 5.78 -27.09 9.15
N ASN A 47 6.17 -25.92 8.63
CA ASN A 47 7.29 -25.14 9.17
C ASN A 47 6.79 -23.98 10.04
N GLU A 48 6.55 -24.25 11.33
CA GLU A 48 6.08 -23.26 12.29
C GLU A 48 7.03 -22.04 12.44
N THR A 49 8.34 -22.25 12.31
CA THR A 49 9.32 -21.17 12.41
C THR A 49 9.15 -20.18 11.27
N LEU A 50 9.03 -20.68 10.04
CA LEU A 50 8.83 -19.85 8.86
C LEU A 50 7.49 -19.10 8.91
N ILE A 51 6.42 -19.71 9.44
CA ILE A 51 5.15 -19.03 9.69
C ILE A 51 5.35 -17.82 10.63
N LYS A 52 6.04 -18.00 11.75
CA LYS A 52 6.28 -16.93 12.72
C LYS A 52 7.09 -15.78 12.12
N GLU A 53 8.06 -16.09 11.27
CA GLU A 53 8.85 -15.09 10.54
C GLU A 53 7.99 -14.31 9.55
N ILE A 54 7.15 -15.00 8.77
CA ILE A 54 6.21 -14.37 7.84
C ILE A 54 5.24 -13.45 8.58
N ILE A 55 4.64 -13.91 9.68
CA ILE A 55 3.72 -13.11 10.50
C ILE A 55 4.42 -11.84 11.00
N LYS A 56 5.65 -11.97 11.51
CA LYS A 56 6.44 -10.81 11.98
C LYS A 56 6.72 -9.80 10.87
N ASP A 57 6.99 -10.25 9.65
CA ASP A 57 7.20 -9.35 8.52
C ASP A 57 5.88 -8.72 8.04
N ILE A 58 4.77 -9.44 8.09
CA ILE A 58 3.43 -8.89 7.83
C ILE A 58 3.08 -7.80 8.85
N ASP A 59 3.36 -8.01 10.14
CA ASP A 59 3.09 -7.02 11.19
C ASP A 59 3.85 -5.71 10.96
N LYS A 60 5.08 -5.76 10.42
CA LYS A 60 5.80 -4.54 10.03
C LYS A 60 5.09 -3.77 8.93
N ILE A 61 4.54 -4.46 7.92
CA ILE A 61 3.77 -3.82 6.86
C ILE A 61 2.50 -3.20 7.41
N LYS A 62 1.80 -3.88 8.31
CA LYS A 62 0.61 -3.33 8.98
C LYS A 62 0.95 -2.02 9.68
N THR A 63 2.04 -1.97 10.46
CA THR A 63 2.51 -0.72 11.09
C THR A 63 2.81 0.37 10.06
N GLN A 64 3.45 0.04 8.94
CA GLN A 64 3.71 1.01 7.87
C GLN A 64 2.41 1.59 7.28
N ILE A 65 1.35 0.77 7.15
CA ILE A 65 0.05 1.22 6.67
C ILE A 65 -0.65 2.08 7.73
N ASP A 66 -0.57 1.72 9.01
CA ASP A 66 -1.14 2.51 10.11
C ASP A 66 -0.51 3.92 10.19
N GLU A 67 0.79 4.04 9.93
CA GLU A 67 1.51 5.31 9.88
C GLU A 67 0.98 6.26 8.80
N LEU A 68 0.35 5.75 7.73
CA LEU A 68 -0.22 6.56 6.66
C LEU A 68 -1.37 7.46 7.13
N TYR A 69 -2.15 7.02 8.13
CA TYR A 69 -3.23 7.83 8.70
C TYR A 69 -2.76 9.18 9.24
N ASN A 70 -1.52 9.22 9.73
CA ASN A 70 -0.92 10.42 10.31
C ASN A 70 -0.08 11.20 9.30
N THR A 71 0.57 10.52 8.36
CA THR A 71 1.60 11.12 7.50
C THR A 71 1.15 11.38 6.06
N GLN A 72 0.27 10.54 5.50
CA GLN A 72 -0.07 10.49 4.08
C GLN A 72 -1.56 10.23 3.87
N LYS A 73 -2.40 11.15 4.37
CA LYS A 73 -3.87 11.03 4.36
C LYS A 73 -4.48 10.86 2.98
N ASP A 74 -3.81 11.36 1.95
CA ASP A 74 -4.20 11.20 0.55
C ASP A 74 -4.16 9.73 0.10
N LEU A 75 -3.16 8.96 0.55
CA LEU A 75 -3.10 7.53 0.26
C LEU A 75 -4.20 6.76 1.01
N ILE A 76 -4.48 7.12 2.26
CA ILE A 76 -5.57 6.52 3.04
C ILE A 76 -6.94 6.75 2.38
N GLN A 77 -7.19 7.90 1.74
CA GLN A 77 -8.43 8.13 1.03
C GLN A 77 -8.67 7.10 -0.10
N ILE A 78 -7.60 6.59 -0.70
CA ILE A 78 -7.65 5.61 -1.78
C ILE A 78 -7.72 4.20 -1.22
N LEU A 79 -6.97 3.93 -0.14
CA LEU A 79 -6.88 2.61 0.47
C LEU A 79 -8.04 2.32 1.44
N GLY A 80 -8.79 3.33 1.88
CA GLY A 80 -9.86 3.18 2.89
C GLY A 80 -10.87 2.07 2.57
N PRO A 81 -11.50 2.06 1.38
CA PRO A 81 -12.42 0.98 1.00
C PRO A 81 -11.76 -0.40 0.99
N LEU A 82 -10.50 -0.48 0.56
CA LEU A 82 -9.73 -1.73 0.53
C LEU A 82 -9.42 -2.23 1.95
N LEU A 83 -9.06 -1.33 2.86
CA LEU A 83 -8.83 -1.64 4.28
C LEU A 83 -10.09 -2.20 4.94
N THR A 84 -11.24 -1.54 4.73
CA THR A 84 -12.52 -2.03 5.26
C THR A 84 -12.86 -3.43 4.73
N GLN A 85 -12.70 -3.67 3.42
CA GLN A 85 -12.96 -4.98 2.85
C GLN A 85 -12.02 -6.06 3.43
N PHE A 86 -10.75 -5.73 3.59
CA PHE A 86 -9.75 -6.61 4.18
C PHE A 86 -10.08 -6.96 5.64
N GLU A 87 -10.47 -5.99 6.46
CA GLU A 87 -10.89 -6.24 7.85
C GLU A 87 -12.10 -7.18 7.93
N LEU A 88 -13.07 -7.03 7.03
CA LEU A 88 -14.22 -7.95 6.94
C LEU A 88 -13.80 -9.37 6.58
N ASN A 89 -12.83 -9.53 5.68
CA ASN A 89 -12.30 -10.85 5.32
C ASN A 89 -11.54 -11.47 6.50
N LEU A 90 -10.70 -10.70 7.19
CA LEU A 90 -9.97 -11.16 8.38
C LEU A 90 -10.90 -11.59 9.51
N ALA A 91 -12.00 -10.85 9.74
CA ALA A 91 -12.99 -11.22 10.75
C ALA A 91 -13.51 -12.65 10.55
N ARG A 92 -13.73 -13.07 9.29
CA ARG A 92 -14.15 -14.44 8.95
C ARG A 92 -13.09 -15.48 9.28
N ILE A 93 -11.81 -15.15 9.13
CA ILE A 93 -10.70 -16.04 9.50
C ILE A 93 -10.57 -16.13 11.02
N TYR A 94 -10.70 -15.01 11.73
CA TYR A 94 -10.52 -14.99 13.19
C TYR A 94 -11.52 -15.85 13.94
N VAL A 95 -12.79 -15.91 13.49
CA VAL A 95 -13.85 -16.73 14.11
C VAL A 95 -13.68 -18.24 13.91
N LEU A 96 -12.75 -18.68 13.05
CA LEU A 96 -12.44 -20.10 12.89
C LEU A 96 -11.89 -20.67 14.20
N ASN A 97 -12.41 -21.83 14.63
CA ASN A 97 -12.08 -22.47 15.90
C ASN A 97 -11.30 -23.78 15.65
N PRO A 98 -9.97 -23.71 15.42
CA PRO A 98 -9.16 -24.87 15.10
C PRO A 98 -9.12 -25.87 16.27
N LYS A 99 -9.21 -27.17 15.98
CA LYS A 99 -9.22 -28.25 16.99
C LYS A 99 -7.94 -29.07 16.96
N THR A 100 -7.32 -29.16 15.81
CA THR A 100 -6.10 -29.93 15.58
C THR A 100 -4.92 -28.99 15.28
N LYS A 101 -3.69 -29.53 15.33
CA LYS A 101 -2.50 -28.80 14.87
C LYS A 101 -2.57 -28.44 13.39
N GLU A 102 -3.10 -29.35 12.58
CA GLU A 102 -3.34 -29.14 11.15
C GLU A 102 -4.36 -27.99 10.92
N ASP A 103 -5.42 -27.90 11.73
CA ASP A 103 -6.37 -26.78 11.65
C ASP A 103 -5.71 -25.44 11.97
N VAL A 104 -4.83 -25.41 12.98
CA VAL A 104 -4.06 -24.21 13.35
C VAL A 104 -3.14 -23.81 12.20
N PHE A 105 -2.43 -24.77 11.61
CA PHE A 105 -1.58 -24.55 10.45
C PHE A 105 -2.40 -23.97 9.27
N ASN A 106 -3.51 -24.61 8.91
CA ASN A 106 -4.39 -24.15 7.84
C ASN A 106 -4.97 -22.75 8.09
N LYS A 107 -5.36 -22.45 9.33
CA LYS A 107 -5.80 -21.10 9.72
C LYS A 107 -4.71 -20.06 9.51
N ASN A 108 -3.46 -20.37 9.86
CA ASN A 108 -2.33 -19.47 9.63
C ASN A 108 -2.06 -19.28 8.13
N ILE A 109 -2.14 -20.34 7.32
CA ILE A 109 -2.01 -20.24 5.87
C ILE A 109 -3.09 -19.33 5.27
N LEU A 110 -4.36 -19.50 5.68
CA LEU A 110 -5.46 -18.62 5.26
C LEU A 110 -5.18 -17.16 5.63
N TRP A 111 -4.74 -16.91 6.87
CA TRP A 111 -4.43 -15.56 7.35
C TRP A 111 -3.30 -14.92 6.54
N ILE A 112 -2.22 -15.66 6.24
CA ILE A 112 -1.09 -15.16 5.45
C ILE A 112 -1.52 -14.87 4.00
N LYS A 113 -2.33 -15.75 3.38
CA LYS A 113 -2.85 -15.54 2.02
C LYS A 113 -3.67 -14.27 1.92
N GLU A 114 -4.60 -14.06 2.86
CA GLU A 114 -5.44 -12.85 2.88
C GLU A 114 -4.58 -11.57 2.96
N HIS A 115 -3.52 -11.59 3.78
CA HIS A 115 -2.60 -10.46 3.86
C HIS A 115 -1.81 -10.25 2.56
N LEU A 116 -1.37 -11.32 1.89
CA LEU A 116 -0.66 -11.21 0.61
C LEU A 116 -1.55 -10.67 -0.51
N GLU A 117 -2.79 -11.13 -0.60
CA GLU A 117 -3.78 -10.63 -1.57
C GLU A 117 -4.08 -9.15 -1.31
N PHE A 118 -4.29 -8.78 -0.04
CA PHE A 118 -4.46 -7.38 0.34
C PHE A 118 -3.24 -6.52 -0.04
N MET A 119 -2.02 -7.00 0.21
CA MET A 119 -0.80 -6.26 -0.15
C MET A 119 -0.65 -6.07 -1.66
N GLU A 120 -1.01 -7.08 -2.46
CA GLU A 120 -1.01 -6.99 -3.92
C GLU A 120 -1.99 -5.92 -4.41
N LEU A 121 -3.19 -5.89 -3.82
CA LEU A 121 -4.18 -4.86 -4.10
C LEU A 121 -3.70 -3.47 -3.70
N VAL A 122 -3.11 -3.31 -2.51
CA VAL A 122 -2.53 -2.04 -2.04
C VAL A 122 -1.50 -1.53 -3.06
N TYR A 123 -0.55 -2.38 -3.46
CA TYR A 123 0.46 -2.01 -4.46
C TYR A 123 -0.16 -1.58 -5.79
N GLY A 124 -1.14 -2.34 -6.29
CA GLY A 124 -1.85 -2.03 -7.53
C GLY A 124 -2.58 -0.68 -7.47
N HIS A 125 -3.27 -0.38 -6.36
CA HIS A 125 -3.99 0.88 -6.19
C HIS A 125 -3.05 2.09 -6.12
N ILE A 126 -1.94 1.98 -5.37
CA ILE A 126 -0.97 3.08 -5.28
C ILE A 126 -0.31 3.34 -6.64
N LYS A 127 0.04 2.30 -7.40
CA LYS A 127 0.57 2.46 -8.76
C LYS A 127 -0.44 3.08 -9.73
N ALA A 128 -1.70 2.68 -9.65
CA ALA A 128 -2.76 3.27 -10.47
C ALA A 128 -2.94 4.76 -10.13
N GLN A 129 -2.92 5.10 -8.83
CA GLN A 129 -2.97 6.49 -8.38
C GLN A 129 -1.79 7.30 -8.89
N GLU A 130 -0.56 6.82 -8.72
CA GLU A 130 0.65 7.51 -9.19
C GLU A 130 0.54 7.81 -10.69
N SER A 131 0.15 6.81 -11.49
CA SER A 131 -0.02 6.94 -12.93
C SER A 131 -1.08 7.99 -13.30
N ALA A 132 -2.21 7.98 -12.58
CA ALA A 132 -3.26 8.96 -12.78
C ALA A 132 -2.80 10.38 -12.41
N LEU A 133 -2.08 10.55 -11.31
CA LEU A 133 -1.56 11.85 -10.88
C LEU A 133 -0.52 12.40 -11.86
N ILE A 134 0.42 11.58 -12.34
CA ILE A 134 1.42 11.96 -13.34
C ILE A 134 0.73 12.42 -14.63
N LYS A 135 -0.29 11.70 -15.09
CA LYS A 135 -1.04 12.11 -16.29
C LYS A 135 -1.74 13.46 -16.11
N ASN A 136 -2.25 13.73 -14.92
CA ASN A 136 -3.01 14.94 -14.62
C ASN A 136 -2.14 16.13 -14.16
N ILE A 137 -0.84 15.93 -13.91
CA ILE A 137 0.06 17.04 -13.57
C ILE A 137 0.45 17.85 -14.81
N LEU A 138 0.57 17.21 -15.98
CA LEU A 138 1.00 17.86 -17.23
C LEU A 138 0.15 19.09 -17.60
N PRO A 139 -1.19 19.03 -17.57
CA PRO A 139 -2.01 20.22 -17.84
C PRO A 139 -1.80 21.36 -16.83
N LEU A 140 -1.49 21.04 -15.56
CA LEU A 140 -1.17 22.04 -14.54
C LEU A 140 0.17 22.71 -14.84
N GLU A 141 1.17 21.93 -15.24
CA GLU A 141 2.49 22.41 -15.63
C GLU A 141 2.43 23.33 -16.85
N GLU A 142 1.68 22.94 -17.89
CA GLU A 142 1.45 23.76 -19.08
C GLU A 142 0.78 25.09 -18.70
N LYS A 143 -0.25 25.05 -17.85
CA LYS A 143 -0.94 26.26 -17.39
C LYS A 143 -0.03 27.18 -16.56
N LEU A 144 0.88 26.61 -15.76
CA LEU A 144 1.87 27.38 -15.01
C LEU A 144 2.86 28.08 -15.94
N LYS A 145 3.34 27.38 -16.98
CA LYS A 145 4.23 27.96 -18.01
C LYS A 145 3.56 29.08 -18.79
N GLU A 146 2.31 28.90 -19.23
CA GLU A 146 1.52 29.95 -19.89
C GLU A 146 1.40 31.23 -19.05
N ARG A 147 1.36 31.08 -17.72
CA ARG A 147 1.27 32.19 -16.76
C ARG A 147 2.63 32.72 -16.29
N LYS A 148 3.74 32.23 -16.84
CA LYS A 148 5.12 32.60 -16.45
C LYS A 148 5.42 32.32 -14.97
N LEU A 149 4.91 31.21 -14.46
CA LEU A 149 5.09 30.74 -13.07
C LEU A 149 6.03 29.53 -12.97
N ASP A 150 6.69 29.18 -14.06
CA ASP A 150 7.61 28.04 -14.22
C ASP A 150 8.77 28.04 -13.23
N LYS A 151 9.26 29.22 -12.82
CA LYS A 151 10.31 29.35 -11.79
C LYS A 151 9.94 28.78 -10.42
N TRP A 152 8.66 28.52 -10.18
CA TRP A 152 8.13 27.94 -8.94
C TRP A 152 7.73 26.47 -9.10
N MET A 153 8.05 25.82 -10.22
CA MET A 153 7.76 24.40 -10.42
C MET A 153 8.88 23.53 -9.84
N GLU A 154 8.50 22.38 -9.28
CA GLU A 154 9.43 21.30 -8.93
C GLU A 154 9.55 20.32 -10.12
N ARG A 155 10.56 19.46 -10.13
CA ARG A 155 10.72 18.44 -11.19
C ARG A 155 10.29 17.09 -10.63
N VAL A 156 9.26 16.50 -11.25
CA VAL A 156 8.77 15.14 -10.95
C VAL A 156 9.82 14.11 -11.33
#